data_AF-A0A166UDI2-F1
#
_entry.id   AF-A0A166UDI2-F1
#
_cell.length_a   1.000
_cell.length_b   1.000
_cell.length_c   1.000
_cell.angle_alpha   90.00
_cell.angle_beta   90.00
_cell.angle_gamma   90.00
#
_symmetry.space_group_name_H-M   'P 1'
#
loop_
_entity.id
_entity.type
_entity.pdbx_description
1 polymer ?
#
loop_
_entity_poly.entity_id
_entity_poly.type
_entity_poly.pdbx_seq_one_letter_code
_entity_poly.pdbx_strand_id
1 'polypeptide(L)'
;MTTALINDLCCMQLLYAQATKPELRQITNSIYSTLISEPENRAILRDKYYIPNSRVSVVNTTAEMSIEYADKLVQISGSKAAAILVNQQLGEVAYRCVFSADRTPIFELAGGASVPSSAPAVNEEQQKALVLTLWHLAFNDSDREEFLNSQNKASVLQSIEVDGNSINSEIATWIDAQIQAQNITDLKDFVGFYLYKATW
;
A
#
# COMPACT_ATOMS: atom_id res chain seq x y z
N MET A 1 -16.57 9.59 -6.18
CA MET A 1 -15.59 8.83 -5.35
C MET A 1 -16.03 8.94 -3.90
N THR A 2 -16.10 7.84 -3.14
CA THR A 2 -16.46 7.89 -1.72
C THR A 2 -15.29 8.41 -0.88
N THR A 3 -15.55 8.96 0.30
CA THR A 3 -14.49 9.41 1.24
C THR A 3 -13.53 8.28 1.60
N ALA A 4 -14.05 7.05 1.76
CA ALA A 4 -13.23 5.87 2.02
C ALA A 4 -12.24 5.62 0.89
N LEU A 5 -12.70 5.61 -0.36
CA LEU A 5 -11.83 5.38 -1.51
C LEU A 5 -10.80 6.51 -1.69
N ILE A 6 -11.18 7.77 -1.42
CA ILE A 6 -10.23 8.89 -1.44
C ILE A 6 -9.09 8.64 -0.44
N ASN A 7 -9.40 8.24 0.79
CA ASN A 7 -8.38 7.95 1.80
C ASN A 7 -7.46 6.78 1.40
N ASP A 8 -8.00 5.72 0.80
CA ASP A 8 -7.19 4.59 0.33
C ASP A 8 -6.23 5.01 -0.80
N LEU A 9 -6.70 5.83 -1.74
CA LEU A 9 -5.86 6.40 -2.80
C LEU A 9 -4.79 7.34 -2.23
N CYS A 10 -5.16 8.21 -1.28
CA CYS A 10 -4.20 9.06 -0.58
C CYS A 10 -3.15 8.22 0.17
N CYS A 11 -3.55 7.07 0.73
CA CYS A 11 -2.65 6.11 1.37
C CYS A 11 -1.67 5.49 0.36
N MET A 12 -2.15 5.06 -0.82
CA MET A 12 -1.28 4.60 -1.91
C MET A 12 -0.30 5.70 -2.36
N GLN A 13 -0.74 6.96 -2.43
CA GLN A 13 0.12 8.10 -2.76
C GLN A 13 1.19 8.36 -1.70
N LEU A 14 0.86 8.21 -0.42
CA LEU A 14 1.83 8.30 0.67
C LEU A 14 2.89 7.21 0.56
N LEU A 15 2.49 5.97 0.28
CA LEU A 15 3.41 4.85 0.07
C LEU A 15 4.34 5.09 -1.13
N TYR A 16 3.78 5.56 -2.25
CA TYR A 16 4.57 5.99 -3.41
C TYR A 16 5.60 7.06 -3.01
N ALA A 17 5.19 8.08 -2.27
CA ALA A 17 6.09 9.14 -1.82
C ALA A 17 7.21 8.59 -0.91
N GLN A 18 6.90 7.66 0.00
CA GLN A 18 7.90 7.03 0.87
C GLN A 18 8.83 6.06 0.11
N ALA A 19 8.36 5.44 -0.97
CA ALA A 19 9.17 4.57 -1.82
C ALA A 19 10.10 5.36 -2.76
N THR A 20 9.70 6.58 -3.16
CA THR A 20 10.46 7.43 -4.09
C THR A 20 11.30 8.51 -3.42
N LYS A 21 11.03 8.84 -2.15
CA LYS A 21 11.78 9.84 -1.36
C LYS A 21 12.42 9.18 -0.14
N PRO A 22 13.69 8.72 -0.24
CA PRO A 22 14.38 8.05 0.87
C PRO A 22 14.40 8.86 2.17
N GLU A 23 14.57 10.18 2.09
CA GLU A 23 14.57 11.09 3.24
C GLU A 23 13.22 11.07 3.99
N LEU A 24 12.10 11.07 3.26
CA LEU A 24 10.78 11.00 3.86
C LEU A 24 10.63 9.69 4.66
N ARG A 25 11.03 8.57 4.06
CA ARG A 25 10.97 7.26 4.71
C ARG A 25 11.84 7.22 5.98
N GLN A 26 13.08 7.71 5.90
CA GLN A 26 13.98 7.77 7.04
C GLN A 26 13.40 8.60 8.19
N ILE A 27 12.86 9.78 7.89
CA ILE A 27 12.25 10.66 8.90
C ILE A 27 10.99 10.02 9.52
N THR A 28 10.11 9.42 8.71
CA THR A 28 8.93 8.76 9.28
C THR A 28 9.30 7.56 10.15
N ASN A 29 10.34 6.80 9.76
CA ASN A 29 10.85 5.68 10.56
C ASN A 29 11.44 6.14 11.89
N SER A 30 12.21 7.25 11.92
CA SER A 30 12.75 7.76 13.17
C SER A 30 11.67 8.26 14.12
N ILE A 31 10.51 8.69 13.61
CA ILE A 31 9.39 9.11 14.43
C ILE A 31 8.67 7.88 15.03
N TYR A 32 8.52 6.76 14.31
CA TYR A 32 7.76 5.61 14.81
C TYR A 32 8.24 5.06 16.15
N SER A 33 9.56 4.97 16.33
CA SER A 33 10.17 4.48 17.58
C SER A 33 9.83 5.36 18.79
N THR A 34 9.50 6.64 18.55
CA THR A 34 9.15 7.62 19.59
C THR A 34 7.65 7.71 19.88
N LEU A 35 6.77 7.15 19.04
CA LEU A 35 5.31 7.34 19.14
C LEU A 35 4.68 6.81 20.44
N ILE A 36 5.38 5.89 21.13
CA ILE A 36 4.97 5.36 22.43
C ILE A 36 5.39 6.28 23.57
N SER A 37 6.62 6.81 23.53
CA SER A 37 7.17 7.66 24.58
C SER A 37 6.76 9.14 24.44
N GLU A 38 6.48 9.59 23.23
CA GLU A 38 6.18 10.98 22.85
C GLU A 38 4.89 11.04 22.01
N PRO A 39 3.70 10.97 22.64
CA PRO A 39 2.42 10.97 21.93
C PRO A 39 2.18 12.20 21.04
N GLU A 40 2.81 13.33 21.34
CA GLU A 40 2.80 14.55 20.53
C GLU A 40 3.40 14.35 19.14
N ASN A 41 4.34 13.41 18.99
CA ASN A 41 4.95 13.08 17.70
C ASN A 41 3.94 12.45 16.73
N ARG A 42 2.77 12.01 17.23
CA ARG A 42 1.65 11.59 16.39
C ARG A 42 1.14 12.74 15.52
N ALA A 43 0.96 13.93 16.10
CA ALA A 43 0.51 15.11 15.35
C ALA A 43 1.57 15.54 14.33
N ILE A 44 2.86 15.45 14.69
CA ILE A 44 3.97 15.71 13.77
C ILE A 44 3.92 14.76 12.57
N LEU A 45 3.82 13.44 12.83
CA LEU A 45 3.75 12.43 11.79
C LEU A 45 2.55 12.64 10.87
N ARG A 46 1.38 12.91 11.45
CA ARG A 46 0.14 13.18 10.72
C ARG A 46 0.23 14.44 9.85
N ASP A 47 0.51 15.57 10.47
CA ASP A 47 0.29 16.90 9.88
C ASP A 47 1.47 17.33 8.99
N LYS A 48 2.69 16.87 9.29
CA LYS A 48 3.88 17.25 8.51
C LYS A 48 4.28 16.21 7.46
N TYR A 49 3.96 14.94 7.68
CA TYR A 49 4.45 13.85 6.81
C TYR A 49 3.34 13.10 6.10
N TYR A 50 2.32 12.56 6.79
CA TYR A 50 1.29 11.75 6.16
C TYR A 50 0.37 12.58 5.25
N ILE A 51 -0.36 13.57 5.80
CA ILE A 51 -1.33 14.35 5.02
C ILE A 51 -0.64 15.06 3.84
N PRO A 52 0.46 15.81 4.01
CA PRO A 52 1.07 16.55 2.89
C PRO A 52 1.61 15.66 1.77
N ASN A 53 2.10 14.46 2.08
CA ASN A 53 2.64 13.53 1.07
C ASN A 53 1.59 12.55 0.53
N SER A 54 0.35 12.63 1.01
CA SER A 54 -0.79 11.81 0.55
C SER A 54 -1.66 12.51 -0.50
N ARG A 55 -1.36 13.76 -0.84
CA ARG A 55 -2.17 14.61 -1.72
C ARG A 55 -2.24 14.05 -3.14
N VAL A 56 -3.46 13.88 -3.64
CA VAL A 56 -3.72 13.39 -5.01
C VAL A 56 -4.47 14.43 -5.81
N SER A 57 -4.14 14.55 -7.09
CA SER A 57 -4.87 15.43 -8.01
C SER A 57 -6.10 14.70 -8.57
N VAL A 58 -7.29 15.27 -8.37
CA VAL A 58 -8.55 14.75 -8.90
C VAL A 58 -9.22 15.89 -9.66
N VAL A 59 -9.33 15.80 -10.99
CA VAL A 59 -10.02 16.75 -11.89
C VAL A 59 -10.26 18.15 -11.30
N ASN A 60 -9.28 19.05 -11.48
CA ASN A 60 -9.30 20.45 -11.03
C ASN A 60 -9.38 20.68 -9.51
N THR A 61 -9.26 19.63 -8.69
CA THR A 61 -9.09 19.73 -7.23
C THR A 61 -7.94 18.84 -6.75
N THR A 62 -7.49 19.10 -5.52
CA THR A 62 -6.59 18.21 -4.79
C THR A 62 -7.41 17.54 -3.70
N ALA A 63 -7.38 16.20 -3.66
CA ALA A 63 -7.92 15.46 -2.54
C ALA A 63 -6.78 15.16 -1.55
N GLU A 64 -7.10 15.24 -0.26
CA GLU A 64 -6.16 14.97 0.82
C GLU A 64 -6.72 13.85 1.70
N MET A 65 -5.82 13.10 2.33
CA MET A 65 -6.19 12.15 3.38
C MET A 65 -6.89 12.90 4.51
N SER A 66 -8.05 12.41 4.91
CA SER A 66 -8.79 12.97 6.05
C SER A 66 -7.98 12.84 7.34
N ILE A 67 -8.15 13.82 8.24
CA ILE A 67 -7.47 13.82 9.56
C ILE A 67 -7.78 12.54 10.34
N GLU A 68 -9.04 12.11 10.37
CA GLU A 68 -9.46 10.89 11.08
C GLU A 68 -8.73 9.64 10.56
N TYR A 69 -8.62 9.50 9.23
CA TYR A 69 -7.92 8.36 8.64
C TYR A 69 -6.41 8.44 8.90
N ALA A 70 -5.82 9.62 8.78
CA ALA A 70 -4.40 9.82 9.08
C ALA A 70 -4.08 9.56 10.55
N ASP A 71 -4.94 10.00 11.48
CA ASP A 71 -4.84 9.71 12.91
C ASP A 71 -4.92 8.20 13.18
N LYS A 72 -5.83 7.49 12.52
CA LYS A 72 -5.91 6.02 12.61
C LYS A 72 -4.58 5.37 12.17
N LEU A 73 -4.02 5.79 11.04
CA LEU A 73 -2.73 5.26 10.55
C LEU A 73 -1.61 5.51 11.56
N VAL A 74 -1.52 6.73 12.09
CA VAL A 74 -0.51 7.09 13.09
C VAL A 74 -0.70 6.28 14.39
N GLN A 75 -1.94 6.09 14.83
CA GLN A 75 -2.26 5.31 16.02
C GLN A 75 -1.84 3.85 15.86
N ILE A 76 -2.12 3.21 14.72
CA ILE A 76 -1.69 1.83 14.49
C ILE A 76 -0.16 1.75 14.34
N SER A 77 0.50 2.74 13.73
CA SER A 77 1.95 2.81 13.63
C SER A 77 2.66 2.94 14.99
N GLY A 78 2.00 3.51 16.00
CA GLY A 78 2.52 3.64 17.36
C GLY A 78 2.08 2.54 18.33
N SER A 79 1.44 1.47 17.84
CA SER A 79 0.95 0.35 18.66
C SER A 79 2.05 -0.68 18.96
N LYS A 80 1.91 -1.43 20.07
CA LYS A 80 2.77 -2.62 20.34
C LYS A 80 2.65 -3.69 19.25
N ALA A 81 1.53 -3.72 18.54
CA ALA A 81 1.28 -4.62 17.43
C ALA A 81 1.36 -3.91 16.06
N ALA A 82 2.14 -2.82 15.96
CA ALA A 82 2.19 -1.99 14.76
C ALA A 82 2.52 -2.77 13.48
N ALA A 83 3.47 -3.72 13.54
CA ALA A 83 3.79 -4.61 12.42
C ALA A 83 2.54 -5.29 11.84
N ILE A 84 1.72 -5.88 12.70
CA ILE A 84 0.50 -6.59 12.29
C ILE A 84 -0.53 -5.60 11.75
N LEU A 85 -0.85 -4.57 12.54
CA LEU A 85 -1.96 -3.66 12.23
C LEU A 85 -1.70 -2.81 10.98
N VAL A 86 -0.46 -2.38 10.78
CA VAL A 86 -0.05 -1.66 9.56
C VAL A 86 -0.17 -2.59 8.35
N ASN A 87 0.40 -3.79 8.42
CA ASN A 87 0.33 -4.75 7.30
C ASN A 87 -1.12 -5.07 6.93
N GLN A 88 -2.00 -5.31 7.91
CA GLN A 88 -3.43 -5.50 7.67
C GLN A 88 -4.04 -4.31 6.93
N GLN A 89 -3.82 -3.10 7.45
CA GLN A 89 -4.39 -1.89 6.86
C GLN A 89 -3.89 -1.64 5.43
N LEU A 90 -2.60 -1.87 5.16
CA LEU A 90 -2.02 -1.68 3.83
C LEU A 90 -2.47 -2.77 2.85
N GLY A 91 -2.59 -4.02 3.31
CA GLY A 91 -3.13 -5.13 2.53
C GLY A 91 -4.56 -4.86 2.05
N GLU A 92 -5.41 -4.37 2.96
CA GLU A 92 -6.79 -3.98 2.64
C GLU A 92 -6.86 -2.81 1.66
N VAL A 93 -6.03 -1.78 1.85
CA VAL A 93 -5.96 -0.60 0.97
C VAL A 93 -5.56 -1.03 -0.45
N ALA A 94 -4.49 -1.80 -0.59
CA ALA A 94 -4.01 -2.23 -1.89
C ALA A 94 -5.01 -3.16 -2.58
N TYR A 95 -5.60 -4.10 -1.83
CA TYR A 95 -6.65 -4.96 -2.37
C TYR A 95 -7.83 -4.16 -2.91
N ARG A 96 -8.31 -3.20 -2.14
CA ARG A 96 -9.45 -2.38 -2.54
C ARG A 96 -9.14 -1.49 -3.74
N CYS A 97 -7.96 -0.86 -3.76
CA CYS A 97 -7.58 0.05 -4.83
C CYS A 97 -7.27 -0.67 -6.14
N VAL A 98 -6.67 -1.87 -6.08
CA VAL A 98 -6.08 -2.54 -7.26
C VAL A 98 -6.84 -3.80 -7.66
N PHE A 99 -7.04 -4.72 -6.71
CA PHE A 99 -7.45 -6.11 -7.02
C PHE A 99 -8.97 -6.33 -6.97
N SER A 100 -9.70 -5.55 -6.17
CA SER A 100 -11.16 -5.64 -6.06
C SER A 100 -11.84 -4.97 -7.25
N ALA A 101 -12.82 -5.62 -7.89
CA ALA A 101 -13.49 -5.08 -9.08
C ALA A 101 -14.22 -3.76 -8.81
N ASP A 102 -14.95 -3.68 -7.70
CA ASP A 102 -15.80 -2.54 -7.32
C ASP A 102 -15.15 -1.61 -6.28
N ARG A 103 -13.87 -1.85 -5.97
CA ARG A 103 -13.14 -1.15 -4.90
C ARG A 103 -13.87 -1.22 -3.55
N THR A 104 -14.53 -2.34 -3.27
CA THR A 104 -15.02 -2.67 -1.93
C THR A 104 -14.09 -3.71 -1.27
N PRO A 105 -13.89 -3.63 0.05
CA PRO A 105 -13.15 -4.66 0.77
C PRO A 105 -14.02 -5.92 0.92
N ILE A 106 -13.41 -7.08 0.70
CA ILE A 106 -14.00 -8.36 1.12
C ILE A 106 -13.88 -8.48 2.64
N PHE A 107 -14.90 -9.10 3.28
CA PHE A 107 -14.99 -9.24 4.73
C PHE A 107 -13.81 -10.02 5.36
N GLU A 108 -13.12 -10.84 4.56
CA GLU A 108 -11.94 -11.59 4.98
C GLU A 108 -10.74 -10.64 5.17
N LEU A 109 -10.39 -10.38 6.42
CA LEU A 109 -9.26 -9.54 6.80
C LEU A 109 -7.94 -10.33 6.74
N ALA A 110 -6.89 -9.65 6.30
CA ALA A 110 -5.53 -10.16 6.35
C ALA A 110 -5.10 -10.51 7.80
N GLY A 111 -4.22 -11.48 7.97
CA GLY A 111 -3.62 -11.80 9.27
C GLY A 111 -2.58 -10.76 9.70
N GLY A 112 -1.82 -10.20 8.76
CA GLY A 112 -0.81 -9.16 8.91
C GLY A 112 0.49 -9.56 9.62
N ALA A 113 0.55 -10.75 10.22
CA ALA A 113 1.67 -11.19 11.05
C ALA A 113 2.87 -11.70 10.24
N SER A 114 2.64 -12.27 9.07
CA SER A 114 3.68 -12.91 8.26
C SER A 114 3.29 -12.98 6.79
N VAL A 115 4.29 -13.12 5.94
CA VAL A 115 4.10 -13.47 4.54
C VAL A 115 3.74 -14.97 4.41
N PRO A 116 2.85 -15.36 3.49
CA PRO A 116 2.61 -16.78 3.19
C PRO A 116 3.90 -17.52 2.85
N SER A 117 4.05 -18.76 3.33
CA SER A 117 5.29 -19.54 3.17
C SER A 117 5.64 -19.89 1.72
N SER A 118 4.66 -19.87 0.83
CA SER A 118 4.81 -20.11 -0.61
C SER A 118 5.18 -18.85 -1.39
N ALA A 119 5.20 -17.68 -0.76
CA ALA A 119 5.44 -16.43 -1.44
C ALA A 119 6.92 -16.19 -1.76
N PRO A 120 7.22 -15.52 -2.88
CA PRO A 120 8.59 -15.18 -3.23
C PRO A 120 9.17 -14.15 -2.27
N ALA A 121 10.47 -14.22 -2.04
CA ALA A 121 11.17 -13.21 -1.25
C ALA A 121 11.29 -11.90 -2.04
N VAL A 122 10.89 -10.79 -1.45
CA VAL A 122 10.96 -9.46 -2.08
C VAL A 122 12.10 -8.64 -1.47
N ASN A 123 13.12 -8.36 -2.28
CA ASN A 123 14.24 -7.46 -1.93
C ASN A 123 13.80 -5.98 -1.99
N GLU A 124 14.67 -5.04 -1.63
CA GLU A 124 14.30 -3.61 -1.56
C GLU A 124 13.92 -3.00 -2.92
N GLU A 125 14.59 -3.41 -3.99
CA GLU A 125 14.31 -2.95 -5.35
C GLU A 125 12.93 -3.41 -5.81
N GLN A 126 12.64 -4.70 -5.67
CA GLN A 126 11.35 -5.28 -6.02
C GLN A 126 10.23 -4.81 -5.09
N GLN A 127 10.56 -4.47 -3.84
CA GLN A 127 9.62 -3.84 -2.92
C GLN A 127 9.19 -2.47 -3.43
N LYS A 128 10.16 -1.65 -3.87
CA LYS A 128 9.87 -0.36 -4.50
C LYS A 128 9.04 -0.57 -5.76
N ALA A 129 9.47 -1.45 -6.66
CA ALA A 129 8.73 -1.75 -7.89
C ALA A 129 7.28 -2.15 -7.60
N LEU A 130 7.04 -3.01 -6.60
CA LEU A 130 5.70 -3.41 -6.19
C LEU A 130 4.85 -2.20 -5.75
N VAL A 131 5.37 -1.35 -4.87
CA VAL A 131 4.65 -0.13 -4.44
C VAL A 131 4.28 0.74 -5.63
N LEU A 132 5.21 0.93 -6.57
CA LEU A 132 5.01 1.77 -7.75
C LEU A 132 3.98 1.18 -8.71
N THR A 133 4.04 -0.13 -9.00
CA THR A 133 3.08 -0.82 -9.85
C THR A 133 1.67 -0.79 -9.25
N LEU A 134 1.52 -1.02 -7.94
CA LEU A 134 0.21 -0.96 -7.28
C LEU A 134 -0.33 0.48 -7.23
N TRP A 135 0.55 1.47 -7.02
CA TRP A 135 0.17 2.88 -7.13
C TRP A 135 -0.33 3.21 -8.54
N HIS A 136 0.40 2.80 -9.59
CA HIS A 136 0.00 3.02 -10.98
C HIS A 136 -1.39 2.46 -11.28
N LEU A 137 -1.65 1.21 -10.89
CA LEU A 137 -2.97 0.60 -11.07
C LEU A 137 -4.06 1.27 -10.22
N ALA A 138 -3.74 1.81 -9.04
CA ALA A 138 -4.72 2.50 -8.21
C ALA A 138 -5.22 3.80 -8.86
N PHE A 139 -4.35 4.48 -9.63
CA PHE A 139 -4.59 5.80 -10.24
C PHE A 139 -4.87 5.76 -11.74
N ASN A 140 -4.64 4.65 -12.43
CA ASN A 140 -4.96 4.47 -13.84
C ASN A 140 -6.08 3.42 -14.01
N ASP A 141 -7.32 3.91 -14.12
CA ASP A 141 -8.49 3.05 -14.27
C ASP A 141 -8.44 2.18 -15.53
N SER A 142 -7.88 2.68 -16.64
CA SER A 142 -7.74 1.91 -17.89
C SER A 142 -6.85 0.69 -17.69
N ASP A 143 -5.65 0.89 -17.15
CA ASP A 143 -4.69 -0.19 -16.96
C ASP A 143 -5.14 -1.16 -15.86
N ARG A 144 -5.88 -0.65 -14.86
CA ARG A 144 -6.54 -1.50 -13.86
C ARG A 144 -7.64 -2.35 -14.46
N GLU A 145 -8.47 -1.80 -15.34
CA GLU A 145 -9.49 -2.58 -16.05
C GLU A 145 -8.86 -3.65 -16.95
N GLU A 146 -7.77 -3.33 -17.67
CA GLU A 146 -7.00 -4.31 -18.42
C GLU A 146 -6.47 -5.43 -17.51
N PHE A 147 -5.84 -5.07 -16.39
CA PHE A 147 -5.35 -6.01 -15.40
C PHE A 147 -6.45 -6.93 -14.86
N LEU A 148 -7.61 -6.37 -14.45
CA LEU A 148 -8.71 -7.15 -13.88
C LEU A 148 -9.31 -8.12 -14.91
N ASN A 149 -9.45 -7.69 -16.17
CA ASN A 149 -10.05 -8.50 -17.24
C ASN A 149 -9.08 -9.47 -17.91
N SER A 150 -7.77 -9.31 -17.72
CA SER A 150 -6.76 -10.18 -18.32
C SER A 150 -6.81 -11.61 -17.78
N GLN A 151 -6.64 -12.59 -18.68
CA GLN A 151 -6.43 -14.00 -18.34
C GLN A 151 -4.99 -14.28 -17.88
N ASN A 152 -4.06 -13.37 -18.15
CA ASN A 152 -2.67 -13.45 -17.73
C ASN A 152 -2.31 -12.13 -17.01
N LYS A 153 -2.66 -12.07 -15.72
CA LYS A 153 -2.46 -10.87 -14.91
C LYS A 153 -0.97 -10.65 -14.64
N ALA A 154 -0.19 -11.73 -14.58
CA ALA A 154 1.25 -11.66 -14.42
C ALA A 154 1.93 -10.87 -15.55
N SER A 155 1.50 -11.06 -16.80
CA SER A 155 2.02 -10.33 -17.95
C SER A 155 1.69 -8.84 -17.89
N VAL A 156 0.46 -8.49 -17.48
CA VAL A 156 0.06 -7.09 -17.34
C VAL A 156 0.90 -6.41 -16.26
N LEU A 157 1.06 -7.05 -15.09
CA LEU A 157 1.87 -6.50 -14.02
C LEU A 157 3.35 -6.28 -14.42
N GLN A 158 3.93 -7.21 -15.17
CA GLN A 158 5.32 -7.10 -15.66
C GLN A 158 5.50 -5.98 -16.71
N SER A 159 4.45 -5.65 -17.45
CA SER A 159 4.49 -4.60 -18.46
C SER A 159 4.44 -3.18 -17.90
N ILE A 160 4.04 -3.04 -16.63
CA ILE A 160 3.96 -1.75 -15.95
C ILE A 160 5.35 -1.33 -15.49
N GLU A 161 5.87 -0.27 -16.10
CA GLU A 161 7.12 0.38 -15.71
C GLU A 161 6.83 1.77 -15.14
N VAL A 162 7.31 2.02 -13.93
CA VAL A 162 7.18 3.31 -13.25
C VAL A 162 8.56 3.74 -12.75
N ASP A 163 9.01 4.92 -13.19
CA ASP A 163 10.32 5.48 -12.84
C ASP A 163 11.49 4.50 -13.09
N GLY A 164 11.40 3.70 -14.17
CA GLY A 164 12.41 2.69 -14.52
C GLY A 164 12.35 1.40 -13.69
N ASN A 165 11.28 1.19 -12.90
CA ASN A 165 11.10 -0.01 -12.07
C ASN A 165 9.92 -0.82 -12.58
N SER A 166 10.10 -2.14 -12.66
CA SER A 166 9.04 -3.10 -12.96
C SER A 166 9.18 -4.31 -12.04
N ILE A 167 8.05 -4.93 -11.70
CA ILE A 167 8.08 -6.16 -10.90
C ILE A 167 8.57 -7.33 -11.73
N ASN A 168 9.35 -8.21 -11.12
CA ASN A 168 9.86 -9.39 -11.77
C ASN A 168 8.76 -10.45 -12.02
N SER A 169 9.10 -11.43 -12.86
CA SER A 169 8.17 -12.48 -13.24
C SER A 169 7.73 -13.36 -12.08
N GLU A 170 8.59 -13.60 -11.09
CA GLU A 170 8.30 -14.45 -9.94
C GLU A 170 7.17 -13.84 -9.07
N ILE A 171 7.29 -12.56 -8.72
CA ILE A 171 6.29 -11.83 -7.94
C ILE A 171 4.99 -11.69 -8.74
N ALA A 172 5.08 -11.32 -10.01
CA ALA A 172 3.91 -11.15 -10.87
C ALA A 172 3.13 -12.47 -11.04
N THR A 173 3.84 -13.58 -11.25
CA THR A 173 3.24 -14.92 -11.37
C THR A 173 2.60 -15.35 -10.07
N TRP A 174 3.24 -15.08 -8.92
CA TRP A 174 2.67 -15.44 -7.63
C TRP A 174 1.38 -14.66 -7.33
N ILE A 175 1.35 -13.35 -7.62
CA ILE A 175 0.15 -12.51 -7.47
C ILE A 175 -0.98 -13.04 -8.36
N ASP A 176 -0.71 -13.32 -9.63
CA ASP A 176 -1.72 -13.90 -10.54
C ASP A 176 -2.24 -15.23 -9.99
N ALA A 177 -1.35 -16.13 -9.55
CA ALA A 177 -1.75 -17.41 -8.97
C ALA A 177 -2.69 -17.26 -7.75
N GLN A 178 -2.43 -16.31 -6.84
CA GLN A 178 -3.34 -16.07 -5.71
C GLN A 178 -4.69 -15.52 -6.15
N ILE A 179 -4.74 -14.67 -7.17
CA ILE A 179 -5.98 -14.14 -7.72
C ILE A 179 -6.79 -15.26 -8.39
N GLN A 180 -6.15 -16.09 -9.23
CA GLN A 180 -6.82 -17.23 -9.90
C GLN A 180 -7.34 -18.26 -8.89
N ALA A 181 -6.57 -18.52 -7.83
CA ALA A 181 -6.97 -19.42 -6.75
C ALA A 181 -8.00 -18.82 -5.78
N GLN A 182 -8.32 -17.52 -5.91
CA GLN A 182 -9.17 -16.76 -4.98
C GLN A 182 -8.63 -16.74 -3.54
N ASN A 183 -7.31 -16.85 -3.37
CA ASN A 183 -6.62 -16.78 -2.09
C ASN A 183 -6.39 -15.32 -1.69
N ILE A 184 -7.48 -14.62 -1.39
CA ILE A 184 -7.48 -13.18 -1.11
C ILE A 184 -6.68 -12.84 0.15
N THR A 185 -6.77 -13.66 1.19
CA THR A 185 -6.04 -13.47 2.45
C THR A 185 -4.53 -13.49 2.23
N ASP A 186 -4.02 -14.51 1.52
CA ASP A 186 -2.59 -14.63 1.21
C ASP A 186 -2.10 -13.44 0.37
N LEU A 187 -2.90 -13.00 -0.60
CA LEU A 187 -2.59 -11.82 -1.41
C LEU A 187 -2.48 -10.57 -0.55
N LYS A 188 -3.46 -10.33 0.33
CA LYS A 188 -3.48 -9.18 1.25
C LYS A 188 -2.31 -9.21 2.23
N ASP A 189 -1.98 -10.37 2.79
CA ASP A 189 -0.85 -10.54 3.72
C ASP A 189 0.49 -10.27 3.01
N PHE A 190 0.67 -10.81 1.81
CA PHE A 190 1.86 -10.58 1.00
C PHE A 190 2.06 -9.09 0.67
N VAL A 191 1.05 -8.43 0.08
CA VAL A 191 1.20 -7.03 -0.30
C VAL A 191 1.27 -6.13 0.93
N GLY A 192 0.46 -6.39 1.97
CA GLY A 192 0.48 -5.63 3.21
C GLY A 192 1.86 -5.63 3.88
N PHE A 193 2.51 -6.78 3.92
CA PHE A 193 3.86 -6.93 4.49
C PHE A 193 4.94 -6.19 3.68
N TYR A 194 4.84 -6.18 2.35
CA TYR A 194 5.87 -5.60 1.49
C TYR A 194 5.61 -4.13 1.12
N LEU A 195 4.40 -3.60 1.25
CA LEU A 195 4.12 -2.21 0.89
C LEU A 195 4.86 -1.20 1.77
N TYR A 196 5.16 -1.55 3.02
CA TYR A 196 5.91 -0.69 3.91
C TYR A 196 6.74 -1.46 4.94
N LYS A 197 8.05 -1.23 4.94
CA LYS A 197 8.93 -1.69 6.03
C LYS A 197 9.17 -0.53 6.98
N ALA A 198 8.25 -0.35 7.93
CA ALA A 198 8.51 0.48 9.09
C ALA A 198 9.62 -0.17 9.93
N THR A 199 10.52 0.65 10.44
CA THR A 199 11.50 0.22 11.45
C THR A 199 11.13 0.90 12.76
N TRP A 200 10.62 0.11 13.71
CA TRP A 200 10.28 0.55 15.07
C TRP A 200 11.47 0.35 16.01
#